data_AF-A0A428BC57-F1
#
_entry.id   AF-A0A428BC57-F1
#
_cell.length_a   1.000
_cell.length_b   1.000
_cell.length_c   1.000
_cell.angle_alpha   90.00
_cell.angle_beta   90.00
_cell.angle_gamma   90.00
#
_symmetry.space_group_name_H-M   'P 1'
#
loop_
_entity.id
_entity.type
_entity.pdbx_description
1 polymer ?
#
loop_
_entity_poly.entity_id
_entity_poly.type
_entity_poly.pdbx_seq_one_letter_code
_entity_poly.pdbx_strand_id
1 'polypeptide(L)'
;MELAENQIEKQVDEGIYIKVSFGIKQSGLVFIPNYQLDIIEEDNQKKYKVYIRETTSYFVYNKEHSDKNQYIKGLTLIRQLTNDSRVIPYRRPTVDRLQEKISEINLLIELTETDKKYQDIKDELVAEIAELDIKLTQTNEKIATLNKMAEVLINLKSEDPNSRKLARYDFSKLNLTESITLEQVTEEIRVLQEELGHYLYEYERLIIILEEFVKMLNITTNNPNPKFQENILMD
;
A
#
# COMPACT_ATOMS: atom_id res chain seq x y z
N MET A 1 9.67 -8.34 -9.90
CA MET A 1 8.93 -9.28 -9.03
C MET A 1 8.69 -10.56 -9.80
N GLU A 2 8.65 -11.73 -9.15
CA GLU A 2 8.39 -13.02 -9.81
C GLU A 2 6.92 -13.39 -9.70
N LEU A 3 6.32 -13.87 -10.80
CA LEU A 3 4.96 -14.40 -10.83
C LEU A 3 4.98 -15.92 -10.85
N ALA A 4 4.04 -16.52 -10.12
CA ALA A 4 3.75 -17.94 -10.21
C ALA A 4 2.83 -18.23 -11.41
N GLU A 5 2.96 -19.41 -12.00
CA GLU A 5 2.22 -19.81 -13.20
C GLU A 5 0.69 -19.75 -13.01
N ASN A 6 0.21 -20.01 -11.78
CA ASN A 6 -1.20 -19.93 -11.42
C ASN A 6 -1.78 -18.50 -11.35
N GLN A 7 -0.94 -17.46 -11.43
CA GLN A 7 -1.40 -16.06 -11.50
C GLN A 7 -1.62 -15.60 -12.94
N ILE A 8 -1.09 -16.33 -13.93
CA ILE A 8 -1.20 -16.02 -15.35
C ILE A 8 -2.49 -16.64 -15.89
N GLU A 9 -3.43 -15.79 -16.31
CA GLU A 9 -4.70 -16.24 -16.89
C GLU A 9 -4.49 -16.69 -18.35
N LYS A 10 -3.69 -15.94 -19.11
CA LYS A 10 -3.45 -16.21 -20.53
C LYS A 10 -2.13 -15.60 -20.99
N GLN A 11 -1.35 -16.36 -21.76
CA GLN A 11 -0.22 -15.85 -22.53
C GLN A 11 -0.63 -15.63 -23.99
N VAL A 12 -0.17 -14.52 -24.57
CA VAL A 12 -0.30 -14.17 -25.99
C VAL A 12 1.06 -13.76 -26.54
N ASP A 13 1.19 -13.65 -27.86
CA ASP A 13 2.47 -13.34 -28.50
C ASP A 13 3.04 -11.98 -28.06
N GLU A 14 2.19 -11.04 -27.65
CA GLU A 14 2.55 -9.66 -27.30
C GLU A 14 2.73 -9.43 -25.78
N GLY A 15 2.38 -10.40 -24.94
CA GLY A 15 2.38 -10.23 -23.48
C GLY A 15 1.60 -11.30 -22.72
N ILE A 16 1.36 -11.02 -21.44
CA ILE A 16 0.59 -11.90 -20.54
C ILE A 16 -0.58 -11.14 -19.91
N TYR A 17 -1.68 -11.84 -19.70
CA TYR A 17 -2.80 -11.39 -18.87
C TYR A 17 -2.68 -11.99 -17.49
N ILE A 18 -2.70 -11.13 -16.48
CA ILE A 18 -2.59 -11.53 -15.07
C ILE A 18 -3.89 -11.22 -14.37
N LYS A 19 -4.36 -12.17 -13.55
CA LYS A 19 -5.54 -11.98 -12.73
C LYS A 19 -5.20 -11.15 -11.50
N VAL A 20 -5.96 -10.08 -11.28
CA VAL A 20 -5.80 -9.17 -10.14
C VAL A 20 -7.10 -9.04 -9.38
N SER A 21 -7.01 -8.97 -8.06
CA SER A 21 -8.13 -8.59 -7.19
C SER A 21 -7.91 -7.16 -6.72
N PHE A 22 -8.95 -6.35 -6.57
CA PHE A 22 -8.83 -4.98 -6.08
C PHE A 22 -10.07 -4.64 -5.24
N GLY A 23 -10.15 -5.20 -4.03
CA GLY A 23 -11.28 -5.01 -3.13
C GLY A 23 -12.21 -6.23 -3.00
N ILE A 24 -13.35 -6.07 -2.32
CA ILE A 24 -14.27 -7.17 -2.02
C ILE A 24 -14.94 -7.64 -3.32
N LYS A 25 -14.62 -8.86 -3.76
CA LYS A 25 -15.17 -9.50 -4.98
C LYS A 25 -14.93 -8.71 -6.27
N GLN A 26 -14.07 -7.70 -6.25
CA GLN A 26 -13.65 -6.99 -7.44
C GLN A 26 -12.38 -7.64 -7.96
N SER A 27 -12.47 -8.21 -9.16
CA SER A 27 -11.34 -8.82 -9.84
C SER A 27 -11.37 -8.47 -11.32
N GLY A 28 -10.21 -8.46 -11.94
CA GLY A 28 -10.04 -8.15 -13.34
C GLY A 28 -8.73 -8.69 -13.89
N LEU A 29 -8.50 -8.37 -15.15
CA LEU A 29 -7.31 -8.77 -15.89
C LEU A 29 -6.49 -7.54 -16.22
N VAL A 30 -5.19 -7.61 -15.95
CA VAL A 30 -4.23 -6.61 -16.41
C VAL A 30 -3.36 -7.23 -17.49
N PHE A 31 -3.19 -6.51 -18.58
CA PHE A 31 -2.27 -6.89 -19.65
C PHE A 31 -0.88 -6.34 -19.34
N ILE A 32 0.12 -7.22 -19.33
CA ILE A 32 1.53 -6.87 -19.21
C ILE A 32 2.24 -7.21 -20.52
N PRO A 33 2.75 -6.21 -21.26
CA PRO A 33 3.46 -6.43 -22.51
C PRO A 33 4.85 -7.05 -22.30
N ASN A 34 5.35 -7.76 -23.31
CA ASN A 34 6.61 -8.50 -23.24
C ASN A 34 7.84 -7.67 -22.85
N TYR A 35 7.89 -6.38 -23.19
CA TYR A 35 9.02 -5.52 -22.82
C TYR A 35 9.11 -5.26 -21.31
N GLN A 36 8.06 -5.59 -20.55
CA GLN A 36 8.03 -5.54 -19.08
C GLN A 36 8.24 -6.92 -18.44
N LEU A 37 8.59 -7.94 -19.23
CA LEU A 37 8.73 -9.33 -18.80
C LEU A 37 10.13 -9.85 -19.12
N ASP A 38 10.75 -10.51 -18.15
CA ASP A 38 11.86 -11.44 -18.38
C ASP A 38 11.36 -12.86 -18.09
N ILE A 39 11.50 -13.76 -19.06
CA ILE A 39 11.14 -15.18 -18.91
C ILE A 39 12.42 -15.95 -18.60
N ILE A 40 12.44 -16.63 -17.45
CA ILE A 40 13.56 -17.45 -17.00
C ILE A 40 13.08 -18.91 -16.97
N GLU A 41 13.74 -19.77 -17.73
CA GLU A 41 13.49 -21.21 -17.73
C GLU A 41 14.51 -21.91 -16.82
N GLU A 42 14.07 -22.39 -15.65
CA GLU A 42 14.86 -23.18 -14.71
C GLU A 42 14.13 -24.50 -14.40
N ASP A 43 14.81 -25.64 -14.51
CA ASP A 43 14.34 -26.97 -14.06
C ASP A 43 12.88 -27.31 -14.43
N ASN A 44 12.49 -27.11 -15.69
CA ASN A 44 11.14 -27.33 -16.22
C ASN A 44 10.02 -26.44 -15.62
N GLN A 45 10.37 -25.35 -14.92
CA GLN A 45 9.42 -24.33 -14.48
C GLN A 45 9.72 -22.98 -15.15
N LYS A 46 8.71 -22.39 -15.79
CA LYS A 46 8.80 -21.03 -16.36
C LYS A 46 8.54 -20.02 -15.26
N LYS A 47 9.56 -19.22 -14.92
CA LYS A 47 9.42 -18.07 -14.02
C LYS A 47 9.30 -16.80 -14.84
N TYR A 48 8.30 -15.97 -14.52
CA TYR A 48 8.09 -14.68 -15.17
C TYR A 48 8.49 -13.58 -14.22
N LYS A 49 9.52 -12.83 -14.57
CA LYS A 49 9.94 -11.65 -13.82
C LYS A 49 9.34 -10.42 -14.47
N VAL A 50 8.48 -9.73 -13.71
CA VAL A 50 7.72 -8.57 -14.19
C VAL A 50 8.27 -7.27 -13.63
N TYR A 51 8.35 -6.27 -14.49
CA TYR A 51 8.76 -4.91 -14.19
C TYR A 51 7.59 -3.94 -14.30
N ILE A 52 6.94 -3.69 -13.16
CA ILE A 52 5.88 -2.69 -13.03
C ILE A 52 6.49 -1.43 -12.44
N ARG A 53 6.29 -0.29 -13.11
CA ARG A 53 6.60 1.04 -12.57
C ARG A 53 5.50 1.49 -11.61
N GLU A 54 5.86 1.90 -10.40
CA GLU A 54 4.92 2.27 -9.33
C GLU A 54 3.97 3.42 -9.69
N THR A 55 4.49 4.46 -10.35
CA THR A 55 3.72 5.68 -10.69
C THR A 55 2.85 5.55 -11.94
N THR A 56 3.12 4.55 -12.78
CA THR A 56 2.40 4.30 -14.03
C THR A 56 1.02 3.71 -13.75
N SER A 57 0.01 4.14 -14.50
CA SER A 57 -1.33 3.56 -14.41
C SER A 57 -1.47 2.36 -15.35
N TYR A 58 -2.06 1.28 -14.86
CA TYR A 58 -2.32 0.04 -15.59
C TYR A 58 -3.83 -0.14 -15.71
N PHE A 59 -4.28 -0.53 -16.91
CA PHE A 59 -5.69 -0.75 -17.17
C PHE A 59 -6.12 -2.12 -16.69
N VAL A 60 -7.19 -2.15 -15.89
CA VAL A 60 -7.82 -3.37 -15.40
C VAL A 60 -9.13 -3.58 -16.14
N TYR A 61 -9.19 -4.69 -16.86
CA TYR A 61 -10.38 -5.12 -17.58
C TYR A 61 -11.21 -6.09 -16.74
N ASN A 62 -12.48 -5.77 -16.50
CA ASN A 62 -13.44 -6.68 -15.88
C ASN A 62 -14.22 -7.42 -16.99
N LYS A 63 -14.11 -8.75 -16.98
CA LYS A 63 -14.68 -9.62 -18.00
C LYS A 63 -16.21 -9.68 -17.96
N GLU A 64 -16.82 -9.44 -16.80
CA GLU A 64 -18.26 -9.59 -16.58
C GLU A 64 -18.98 -8.23 -16.66
N HIS A 65 -18.30 -7.15 -16.30
CA HIS A 65 -18.88 -5.81 -16.13
C HIS A 65 -17.95 -4.73 -16.67
N SER A 66 -18.11 -4.34 -17.94
CA SER A 66 -17.25 -3.34 -18.60
C SER A 66 -17.32 -1.95 -17.97
N ASP A 67 -18.42 -1.63 -17.28
CA ASP A 67 -18.61 -0.41 -16.48
C ASP A 67 -17.66 -0.34 -15.27
N LYS A 68 -17.08 -1.48 -14.85
CA LYS A 68 -16.11 -1.59 -13.77
C LYS A 68 -14.65 -1.61 -14.24
N ASN A 69 -14.43 -1.34 -15.53
CA ASN A 69 -13.08 -1.15 -16.06
C ASN A 69 -12.46 0.11 -15.47
N GLN A 70 -11.23 0.02 -14.98
CA GLN A 70 -10.57 1.16 -14.36
C GLN A 70 -9.06 1.11 -14.50
N TYR A 71 -8.42 2.26 -14.28
CA TYR A 71 -6.98 2.36 -14.16
C TYR A 71 -6.57 2.24 -12.69
N ILE A 72 -5.58 1.41 -12.41
CA ILE A 72 -4.94 1.32 -11.09
C ILE A 72 -3.49 1.77 -11.19
N LYS A 73 -2.95 2.36 -10.13
CA LYS A 73 -1.51 2.67 -10.07
C LYS A 73 -0.68 1.39 -10.02
N GLY A 74 0.51 1.44 -10.60
CA GLY A 74 1.46 0.32 -10.61
C GLY A 74 1.83 -0.12 -9.20
N LEU A 75 1.90 0.81 -8.25
CA LEU A 75 2.06 0.51 -6.84
C LEU A 75 0.92 -0.40 -6.33
N THR A 76 -0.33 -0.08 -6.65
CA THR A 76 -1.50 -0.92 -6.33
C THR A 76 -1.43 -2.29 -7.00
N LEU A 77 -0.99 -2.33 -8.27
CA LEU A 77 -0.84 -3.58 -9.02
C LEU A 77 0.23 -4.49 -8.42
N ILE A 78 1.42 -3.96 -8.10
CA ILE A 78 2.51 -4.70 -7.45
C ILE A 78 2.00 -5.35 -6.15
N ARG A 79 1.28 -4.58 -5.32
CA ARG A 79 0.70 -5.04 -4.05
C ARG A 79 -0.27 -6.22 -4.21
N GLN A 80 -1.01 -6.29 -5.32
CA GLN A 80 -1.95 -7.39 -5.56
C GLN A 80 -1.25 -8.66 -6.05
N LEU A 81 -0.17 -8.50 -6.81
CA LEU A 81 0.52 -9.61 -7.46
C LEU A 81 1.48 -10.34 -6.51
N THR A 82 1.99 -9.70 -5.46
CA THR A 82 2.84 -10.36 -4.45
C THR A 82 2.10 -11.31 -3.50
N ASN A 83 0.81 -11.60 -3.70
CA ASN A 83 -0.04 -12.36 -2.76
C ASN A 83 -0.11 -11.77 -1.34
N ASP A 84 0.15 -10.47 -1.20
CA ASP A 84 -0.12 -9.65 -0.01
C ASP A 84 -1.63 -9.31 0.15
N SER A 85 -2.52 -10.04 -0.54
CA SER A 85 -3.97 -9.78 -0.52
C SER A 85 -4.69 -10.28 0.74
N ARG A 86 -3.99 -10.97 1.64
CA ARG A 86 -4.50 -11.36 2.96
C ARG A 86 -3.85 -10.48 4.01
N VAL A 87 -4.55 -9.40 4.38
CA VAL A 87 -4.04 -8.30 5.22
C VAL A 87 -3.04 -7.48 4.43
N ILE A 88 -3.16 -6.15 4.37
CA ILE A 88 -2.11 -5.28 3.85
C ILE A 88 -0.84 -5.48 4.70
N PRO A 89 0.24 -6.14 4.23
CA PRO A 89 1.50 -6.16 4.96
C PRO A 89 2.30 -5.04 4.32
N TYR A 90 2.03 -3.83 4.80
CA TYR A 90 2.87 -2.69 4.52
C TYR A 90 4.31 -3.04 4.96
N ARG A 91 5.28 -3.01 4.04
CA ARG A 91 6.69 -2.93 4.44
C ARG A 91 6.98 -1.48 4.80
N ARG A 92 6.35 -1.05 5.89
CA ARG A 92 6.81 -0.04 6.84
C ARG A 92 8.34 -0.19 6.88
N PRO A 93 9.16 0.88 6.79
CA PRO A 93 10.45 0.79 7.46
C PRO A 93 10.09 0.22 8.83
N THR A 94 10.62 -0.94 9.20
CA THR A 94 10.34 -1.50 10.53
C THR A 94 10.56 -0.37 11.52
N VAL A 95 9.79 -0.32 12.61
CA VAL A 95 10.06 0.65 13.68
C VAL A 95 11.57 0.68 13.98
N ASP A 96 12.22 -0.47 13.91
CA ASP A 96 13.67 -0.67 13.93
C ASP A 96 14.45 0.13 12.85
N ARG A 97 14.07 0.09 11.57
CA ARG A 97 14.71 0.87 10.49
C ARG A 97 14.52 2.39 10.64
N LEU A 98 13.35 2.80 11.15
CA LEU A 98 13.09 4.21 11.46
C LEU A 98 13.91 4.65 12.67
N GLN A 99 13.97 3.84 13.72
CA GLN A 99 14.81 4.06 14.89
C GLN A 99 16.30 4.07 14.54
N GLU A 100 16.75 3.19 13.64
CA GLU A 100 18.12 3.20 13.10
C GLU A 100 18.42 4.52 12.40
N LYS A 101 17.54 4.99 11.49
CA LYS A 101 17.70 6.28 10.81
C LYS A 101 17.65 7.47 11.77
N ILE A 102 16.75 7.46 12.75
CA ILE A 102 16.68 8.50 13.80
C ILE A 102 17.96 8.51 14.64
N SER A 103 18.50 7.33 14.96
CA SER A 103 19.75 7.20 15.70
C SER A 103 20.95 7.69 14.89
N GLU A 104 20.99 7.40 13.59
CA GLU A 104 22.00 7.92 12.67
C GLU A 104 21.95 9.46 12.61
N ILE A 105 20.75 10.05 12.52
CA ILE A 105 20.58 11.51 12.55
C ILE A 105 21.06 12.10 13.87
N ASN A 106 20.67 11.51 15.01
CA ASN A 106 21.08 11.99 16.33
C ASN A 106 22.60 11.99 16.46
N LEU A 107 23.26 10.91 16.01
CA LEU A 107 24.71 10.81 16.01
C LEU A 107 25.35 11.87 15.11
N LEU A 108 24.82 12.09 13.91
CA LEU A 108 25.36 13.09 12.98
C LEU A 108 25.19 14.52 13.48
N ILE A 109 24.07 14.83 14.15
CA ILE A 109 23.86 16.15 14.76
C ILE A 109 24.86 16.35 15.92
N GLU A 110 25.05 15.34 16.77
CA GLU A 110 26.00 15.38 17.88
C GLU A 110 27.45 15.54 17.40
N LEU A 111 27.83 14.86 16.32
CA LEU A 111 29.18 14.92 15.73
C LEU A 111 29.47 16.21 14.96
N THR A 112 28.47 16.97 14.54
CA THR A 112 28.65 18.21 13.75
C THR A 112 28.57 19.49 14.56
N GLU A 113 28.31 19.42 15.87
CA GLU A 113 27.96 20.58 16.70
C GLU A 113 26.88 21.46 16.02
N THR A 114 25.93 20.83 15.32
CA THR A 114 24.99 21.56 14.45
C THR A 114 23.97 22.36 15.24
N ASP A 115 23.64 23.55 14.70
CA ASP A 115 22.69 24.51 15.26
C ASP A 115 21.34 23.88 15.62
N LYS A 116 20.68 24.44 16.65
CA LYS A 116 19.34 24.06 17.15
C LYS A 116 18.31 23.83 16.02
N LYS A 117 18.43 24.56 14.91
CA LYS A 117 17.60 24.42 13.69
C LYS A 117 17.55 22.99 13.14
N TYR A 118 18.64 22.22 13.18
CA TYR A 118 18.67 20.85 12.67
C TYR A 118 17.98 19.85 13.59
N GLN A 119 18.03 20.08 14.91
CA GLN A 119 17.26 19.30 15.88
C GLN A 119 15.75 19.54 15.69
N ASP A 120 15.36 20.80 15.53
CA ASP A 120 13.95 21.18 15.31
C ASP A 120 13.38 20.50 14.03
N ILE A 121 14.12 20.51 12.92
CA ILE A 121 13.72 19.83 11.65
C ILE A 121 13.57 18.31 11.85
N LYS A 122 14.52 17.67 12.56
CA LYS A 122 14.45 16.24 12.84
C LYS A 122 13.22 15.92 13.69
N ASP A 123 13.00 16.66 14.77
CA ASP A 123 11.89 16.41 15.69
C ASP A 123 10.53 16.60 14.98
N GLU A 124 10.41 17.59 14.09
CA GLU A 124 9.24 17.81 13.23
C GLU A 124 8.99 16.61 12.29
N LEU A 125 9.99 16.19 11.52
CA LEU A 125 9.87 15.04 10.62
C LEU A 125 9.49 13.75 11.36
N VAL A 126 10.08 13.51 12.53
CA VAL A 126 9.77 12.33 13.34
C VAL A 126 8.33 12.40 13.87
N ALA A 127 7.86 13.57 14.31
CA ALA A 127 6.51 13.76 14.79
C ALA A 127 5.47 13.53 13.66
N GLU A 128 5.69 14.09 12.47
CA GLU A 128 4.80 13.92 11.33
C GLU A 128 4.71 12.46 10.85
N ILE A 129 5.86 11.76 10.78
CA ILE A 129 5.90 10.33 10.44
C ILE A 129 5.12 9.50 11.47
N ALA A 130 5.28 9.80 12.76
CA ALA A 130 4.56 9.11 13.83
C ALA A 130 3.03 9.36 13.75
N GLU A 131 2.62 10.59 13.46
CA GLU A 131 1.19 10.93 13.28
C GLU A 131 0.58 10.17 12.11
N LEU A 132 1.28 10.11 10.96
CA LEU A 132 0.83 9.34 9.80
C LEU A 132 0.78 7.84 10.12
N ASP A 133 1.71 7.30 10.91
CA ASP A 133 1.70 5.88 11.30
C ASP A 133 0.45 5.52 12.12
N ILE A 134 0.05 6.42 13.03
CA ILE A 134 -1.19 6.29 13.82
C ILE A 134 -2.41 6.32 12.89
N LYS A 135 -2.50 7.30 12.00
CA LYS A 135 -3.62 7.43 11.03
C LYS A 135 -3.74 6.19 10.15
N LEU A 136 -2.62 5.72 9.59
CA LEU A 136 -2.57 4.50 8.76
C LEU A 136 -3.08 3.27 9.52
N THR A 137 -2.68 3.14 10.79
CA THR A 137 -3.09 2.00 11.63
C THR A 137 -4.58 2.05 11.94
N GLN A 138 -5.09 3.22 12.36
CA GLN A 138 -6.52 3.43 12.65
C GLN A 138 -7.40 3.20 11.41
N THR A 139 -7.00 3.74 10.25
CA THR A 139 -7.75 3.56 9.00
C THR A 139 -7.79 2.09 8.58
N ASN A 140 -6.68 1.35 8.73
CA ASN A 140 -6.65 -0.09 8.45
C ASN A 140 -7.54 -0.90 9.40
N GLU A 141 -7.53 -0.61 10.70
CA GLU A 141 -8.41 -1.26 11.67
C GLU A 141 -9.89 -1.00 11.36
N LYS A 142 -10.22 0.22 10.94
CA LYS A 142 -11.57 0.59 10.52
C LYS A 142 -12.00 -0.18 9.27
N ILE A 143 -11.14 -0.24 8.24
CA ILE A 143 -11.37 -1.05 7.03
C ILE A 143 -11.56 -2.53 7.38
N ALA A 144 -10.74 -3.09 8.28
CA ALA A 144 -10.85 -4.48 8.70
C ALA A 144 -12.20 -4.77 9.39
N THR A 145 -12.69 -3.82 10.19
CA THR A 145 -14.00 -3.91 10.84
C THR A 145 -15.12 -3.86 9.80
N LEU A 146 -15.08 -2.90 8.87
CA LEU A 146 -16.08 -2.78 7.81
C LEU A 146 -16.09 -3.99 6.86
N ASN A 147 -14.93 -4.59 6.57
CA ASN A 147 -14.84 -5.83 5.79
C ASN A 147 -15.59 -6.98 6.48
N LYS A 148 -15.44 -7.14 7.80
CA LYS A 148 -16.21 -8.13 8.57
C LYS A 148 -17.71 -7.84 8.52
N MET A 149 -18.10 -6.57 8.59
CA MET A 149 -19.51 -6.16 8.46
C MET A 149 -20.05 -6.53 7.08
N ALA A 150 -19.31 -6.23 6.01
CA ALA A 150 -19.68 -6.58 4.65
C ALA A 150 -19.83 -8.10 4.47
N GLU A 151 -18.90 -8.89 5.02
CA GLU A 151 -18.97 -10.36 5.02
C GLU A 151 -20.24 -10.87 5.69
N VAL A 152 -20.57 -10.36 6.88
CA VAL A 152 -21.79 -10.72 7.61
C VAL A 152 -23.04 -10.36 6.80
N LEU A 153 -23.11 -9.15 6.23
CA LEU A 153 -24.24 -8.71 5.41
C LEU A 153 -24.44 -9.57 4.15
N ILE A 154 -23.35 -10.01 3.52
CA ILE A 154 -23.38 -10.94 2.39
C ILE A 154 -23.90 -12.32 2.84
N ASN A 155 -23.37 -12.84 3.94
CA ASN A 155 -23.73 -14.18 4.44
C ASN A 155 -25.16 -14.26 4.97
N LEU A 156 -25.75 -13.16 5.42
CA LEU A 156 -27.18 -13.07 5.76
C LEU A 156 -28.11 -13.36 4.56
N LYS A 157 -27.65 -13.06 3.34
CA LYS A 157 -28.37 -13.32 2.08
C LYS A 157 -27.97 -14.65 1.42
N SER A 158 -27.13 -15.46 2.06
CA SER A 158 -26.66 -16.74 1.51
C SER A 158 -27.79 -17.78 1.40
N GLU A 159 -27.75 -18.62 0.36
CA GLU A 159 -28.68 -19.75 0.21
C GLU A 159 -28.40 -20.86 1.25
N ASP A 160 -27.16 -20.96 1.74
CA ASP A 160 -26.77 -21.93 2.77
C ASP A 160 -27.35 -21.57 4.15
N PRO A 161 -28.19 -22.44 4.74
CA PRO A 161 -28.76 -22.22 6.07
C PRO A 161 -27.72 -22.07 7.19
N ASN A 162 -26.58 -22.76 7.09
CA ASN A 162 -25.53 -22.69 8.11
C ASN A 162 -24.83 -21.33 8.09
N SER A 163 -24.45 -20.85 6.89
CA SER A 163 -23.89 -19.52 6.66
C SER A 163 -24.80 -18.41 7.19
N ARG A 164 -26.12 -18.50 6.94
CA ARG A 164 -27.10 -17.53 7.48
C ARG A 164 -27.17 -17.54 9.01
N LYS A 165 -27.13 -18.73 9.63
CA LYS A 165 -27.19 -18.87 11.08
C LYS A 165 -25.96 -18.26 11.75
N LEU A 166 -24.77 -18.51 11.19
CA LEU A 166 -23.53 -17.91 11.66
C LEU A 166 -23.55 -16.39 11.50
N ALA A 167 -23.97 -15.90 10.33
CA ALA A 167 -24.07 -14.46 10.07
C ALA A 167 -25.01 -13.74 11.04
N ARG A 168 -26.14 -14.35 11.44
CA ARG A 168 -27.02 -13.77 12.47
C ARG A 168 -26.34 -13.63 13.83
N TYR A 169 -25.53 -14.61 14.22
CA TYR A 169 -24.74 -14.54 15.44
C TYR A 169 -23.70 -13.41 15.36
N ASP A 170 -22.92 -13.36 14.29
CA ASP A 170 -21.90 -12.32 14.11
C ASP A 170 -22.50 -10.92 13.97
N PHE A 171 -23.67 -10.79 13.33
CA PHE A 171 -24.44 -9.53 13.25
C PHE A 171 -24.78 -8.99 14.63
N SER A 172 -25.26 -9.86 15.53
CA SER A 172 -25.56 -9.47 16.92
C SER A 172 -24.30 -9.12 17.72
N LYS A 173 -23.20 -9.86 17.51
CA LYS A 173 -21.93 -9.65 18.22
C LYS A 173 -21.25 -8.34 17.82
N LEU A 174 -21.42 -7.91 16.57
CA LEU A 174 -20.90 -6.65 16.04
C LEU A 174 -21.81 -5.45 16.36
N ASN A 175 -22.92 -5.64 17.10
CA ASN A 175 -23.92 -4.62 17.42
C ASN A 175 -24.42 -3.85 16.18
N LEU A 176 -24.64 -4.56 15.07
CA LEU A 176 -25.08 -3.95 13.83
C LEU A 176 -26.55 -3.56 13.90
N THR A 177 -26.86 -2.38 13.37
CA THR A 177 -28.24 -1.89 13.25
C THR A 177 -28.87 -2.43 11.96
N GLU A 178 -30.15 -2.79 11.99
CA GLU A 178 -30.87 -3.29 10.78
C GLU A 178 -30.94 -2.27 9.63
N SER A 179 -30.66 -0.99 9.91
CA SER A 179 -30.62 0.07 8.90
C SER A 179 -29.36 0.08 8.05
N ILE A 180 -28.29 -0.65 8.43
CA ILE A 180 -27.01 -0.60 7.71
C ILE A 180 -27.08 -1.44 6.43
N THR A 181 -26.72 -0.84 5.29
CA THR A 181 -26.76 -1.53 3.99
C THR A 181 -25.37 -1.96 3.53
N LEU A 182 -25.32 -2.98 2.67
CA LEU A 182 -24.06 -3.42 2.07
C LEU A 182 -23.47 -2.31 1.20
N GLU A 183 -24.29 -1.56 0.45
CA GLU A 183 -23.80 -0.44 -0.36
C GLU A 183 -23.09 0.62 0.50
N GLN A 184 -23.67 1.00 1.64
CA GLN A 184 -23.09 1.98 2.56
C GLN A 184 -21.74 1.52 3.09
N VAL A 185 -21.65 0.25 3.54
CA VAL A 185 -20.41 -0.33 4.06
C VAL A 185 -19.34 -0.39 2.97
N THR A 186 -19.70 -0.80 1.75
CA THR A 186 -18.74 -0.86 0.64
C THR A 186 -18.25 0.51 0.20
N GLU A 187 -19.11 1.53 0.25
CA GLU A 187 -18.72 2.90 -0.10
C GLU A 187 -17.80 3.50 0.98
N GLU A 188 -18.08 3.24 2.26
CA GLU A 188 -17.19 3.68 3.34
C GLU A 188 -15.81 3.00 3.26
N ILE A 189 -15.76 1.71 2.91
CA ILE A 189 -14.49 1.01 2.65
C ILE A 189 -13.74 1.68 1.50
N ARG A 190 -14.43 2.02 0.40
CA ARG A 190 -13.82 2.70 -0.76
C ARG A 190 -13.18 4.04 -0.35
N VAL A 191 -13.93 4.88 0.37
CA VAL A 191 -13.44 6.19 0.85
C VAL A 191 -12.24 6.02 1.76
N LEU A 192 -12.29 5.09 2.73
CA LEU A 192 -11.16 4.85 3.64
C LEU A 192 -9.94 4.29 2.91
N GLN A 193 -10.12 3.51 1.85
CA GLN A 193 -9.02 3.03 1.02
C GLN A 193 -8.34 4.15 0.22
N GLU A 194 -9.11 5.14 -0.25
CA GLU A 194 -8.57 6.34 -0.89
C GLU A 194 -7.78 7.19 0.11
N GLU A 195 -8.34 7.38 1.31
CA GLU A 195 -7.70 8.11 2.40
C GLU A 195 -6.40 7.41 2.86
N LEU A 196 -6.43 6.08 2.99
CA LEU A 196 -5.25 5.27 3.27
C LEU A 196 -4.18 5.46 2.18
N GLY A 197 -4.59 5.53 0.92
CA GLY A 197 -3.70 5.82 -0.21
C GLY A 197 -3.02 7.18 -0.08
N HIS A 198 -3.76 8.21 0.34
CA HIS A 198 -3.21 9.55 0.59
C HIS A 198 -2.20 9.55 1.75
N TYR A 199 -2.54 8.95 2.90
CA TYR A 199 -1.60 8.87 4.03
C TYR A 199 -0.34 8.10 3.70
N LEU A 200 -0.43 7.06 2.87
CA LEU A 200 0.74 6.31 2.42
C LEU A 200 1.64 7.18 1.53
N TYR A 201 1.05 7.96 0.62
CA TYR A 201 1.80 8.87 -0.24
C TYR A 201 2.57 9.91 0.59
N GLU A 202 1.92 10.54 1.56
CA GLU A 202 2.57 11.51 2.45
C GLU A 202 3.65 10.87 3.31
N TYR A 203 3.41 9.66 3.81
CA TYR A 203 4.41 8.94 4.60
C TYR A 203 5.66 8.65 3.77
N GLU A 204 5.50 8.17 2.54
CA GLU A 204 6.61 7.91 1.62
C GLU A 204 7.38 9.20 1.29
N ARG A 205 6.66 10.31 1.07
CA ARG A 205 7.27 11.64 0.88
C ARG A 205 8.15 12.03 2.06
N LEU A 206 7.66 11.89 3.30
CA LEU A 206 8.44 12.23 4.50
C LEU A 206 9.66 11.33 4.70
N ILE A 207 9.57 10.04 4.36
CA ILE A 207 10.72 9.14 4.41
C ILE A 207 11.81 9.58 3.41
N ILE A 208 11.43 10.01 2.21
CA ILE A 208 12.39 10.54 1.21
C ILE A 208 13.07 11.80 1.76
N ILE A 209 12.30 12.72 2.34
CA ILE A 209 12.84 13.95 2.95
C ILE A 209 13.81 13.61 4.08
N LEU A 210 13.46 12.65 4.94
CA LEU A 210 14.33 12.15 6.01
C LEU A 210 15.65 11.58 5.46
N GLU A 211 15.60 10.85 4.35
CA GLU A 211 16.79 10.31 3.69
C GLU A 211 17.69 11.39 3.08
N GLU A 212 17.10 12.42 2.49
CA GLU A 212 17.84 13.58 1.99
C GLU A 212 18.48 14.36 3.12
N PHE A 213 17.77 14.53 4.24
CA PHE A 213 18.28 15.16 5.44
C PHE A 213 19.51 14.42 6.00
N VAL A 214 19.45 13.08 6.11
CA VAL A 214 20.59 12.24 6.51
C VAL A 214 21.79 12.43 5.56
N LYS A 215 21.56 12.40 4.24
CA LYS A 215 22.63 12.61 3.26
C LYS A 215 23.29 13.98 3.43
N MET A 216 22.50 15.02 3.68
CA MET A 216 23.03 16.37 3.91
C MET A 216 23.89 16.45 5.16
N LEU A 217 23.45 15.87 6.29
CA LEU A 217 24.25 15.80 7.51
C LEU A 217 25.54 14.99 7.33
N ASN A 218 25.49 13.93 6.53
CA ASN A 218 26.68 13.16 6.13
C ASN A 218 27.64 13.97 5.22
N ILE A 219 27.16 14.96 4.48
CA ILE A 219 28.01 15.84 3.66
C ILE A 219 28.60 16.96 4.53
N THR A 220 27.84 17.55 5.45
CA THR A 220 28.32 18.60 6.38
C THR A 220 29.40 18.08 7.33
N THR A 221 29.24 16.86 7.86
CA THR A 221 30.26 16.15 8.67
C THR A 221 31.58 15.96 7.91
N ASN A 222 31.50 15.55 6.64
CA ASN A 222 32.66 15.24 5.82
C ASN A 222 33.26 16.46 5.11
N ASN A 223 32.54 17.58 5.04
CA ASN A 223 32.99 18.83 4.43
C ASN A 223 32.23 20.04 5.05
N PRO A 224 32.87 20.93 5.82
CA PRO A 224 32.20 21.88 6.72
C PRO A 224 31.49 23.07 6.03
N ASN A 225 31.16 22.99 4.74
CA ASN A 225 30.49 24.08 4.03
C ASN A 225 29.44 23.66 2.98
N PRO A 226 28.27 23.10 3.35
CA PRO A 226 27.14 22.93 2.44
C PRO A 226 26.05 23.99 2.72
N LYS A 227 25.69 24.76 1.70
CA LYS A 227 24.55 25.70 1.76
C LYS A 227 23.24 24.92 1.64
N PHE A 228 22.39 25.02 2.66
CA PHE A 228 21.01 24.54 2.64
C PHE A 228 20.23 25.30 1.55
N GLN A 229 19.57 24.59 0.62
CA GLN A 229 18.56 25.21 -0.25
C GLN A 229 17.20 25.02 0.43
N GLU A 230 16.66 26.12 0.93
CA GLU A 230 15.47 26.21 1.79
C GLU A 230 14.15 25.83 1.08
N ASN A 231 14.22 25.35 -0.17
CA ASN A 231 13.06 25.16 -1.05
C ASN A 231 12.44 23.75 -1.00
N ILE A 232 12.90 22.85 -0.13
CA ILE A 232 12.39 21.46 -0.09
C ILE A 232 11.15 21.34 0.84
N LEU A 233 10.93 22.31 1.74
CA LEU A 233 9.80 22.28 2.69
C LEU A 233 8.56 23.09 2.24
N MET A 234 8.61 23.72 1.07
CA MET A 234 7.51 24.55 0.54
C MET A 234 7.18 24.10 -0.89
N ASP A 235 6.44 22.99 -0.99
CA ASP A 235 5.38 22.70 -1.98
C ASP A 235 4.78 21.31 -1.72
#